data_AF-A0A090WK94-F1
#
_entry.id   AF-A0A090WK94-F1
#
_cell.length_a   1.000
_cell.length_b   1.000
_cell.length_c   1.000
_cell.angle_alpha   90.00
_cell.angle_beta   90.00
_cell.angle_gamma   90.00
#
_symmetry.space_group_name_H-M   'P 1'
#
loop_
_entity.id
_entity.type
_entity.pdbx_description
1 polymer ?
#
loop_
_entity_poly.entity_id
_entity_poly.type
_entity_poly.pdbx_seq_one_letter_code
_entity_poly.pdbx_strand_id
1 'polypeptide(L)' 'MDLVVRGKMPQHNVEKGDVVMFASVGAGMNINAIVYRY' A
#
# COMPACT_ATOMS: atom_id res chain seq x y z
N MET A 1 -0.74 3.88 4.17
CA MET A 1 0.19 4.80 3.49
C MET A 1 0.72 5.88 4.43
N ASP A 2 -0.14 6.63 5.14
CA ASP A 2 0.28 7.65 6.12
C ASP A 2 1.34 7.15 7.11
N LEU A 3 1.16 5.96 7.68
CA LEU A 3 2.12 5.36 8.62
C LEU A 3 3.50 5.10 8.00
N VAL A 4 3.56 4.72 6.72
CA VAL A 4 4.81 4.48 6.00
C VAL A 4 5.48 5.82 5.67
N VAL A 5 4.73 6.78 5.12
CA VAL A 5 5.22 8.12 4.77
C VAL A 5 5.70 8.91 6.00
N ARG A 6 5.05 8.74 7.15
CA ARG A 6 5.48 9.33 8.43
C ARG A 6 6.58 8.56 9.15
N GLY A 7 7.15 7.51 8.53
CA GLY A 7 8.23 6.71 9.12
C GLY A 7 7.82 5.90 10.36
N LYS A 8 6.52 5.68 10.58
CA LYS A 8 6.00 4.90 11.71
C LYS A 8 6.06 3.38 11.46
N MET A 9 6.47 2.96 10.27
CA MET A 9 6.77 1.57 9.92
C MET A 9 8.22 1.46 9.45
N PRO A 10 9.19 1.25 10.35
CA PRO A 10 10.63 1.37 10.04
C PRO A 10 11.14 0.41 8.95
N GLN A 11 10.43 -0.69 8.72
CA GLN A 11 10.77 -1.71 7.72
C GLN A 11 10.19 -1.40 6.34
N HIS A 12 9.38 -0.34 6.22
CA HIS A 12 8.69 0.03 4.99
C HIS A 12 9.09 1.46 4.65
N ASN A 13 9.59 1.68 3.43
CA ASN A 13 9.88 3.00 2.90
C ASN A 13 9.28 3.10 1.48
N VAL A 14 8.91 4.30 1.07
CA VAL A 14 8.40 4.57 -0.29
C VAL A 14 9.11 5.78 -0.86
N GLU A 15 9.61 5.65 -2.09
CA GLU A 15 10.32 6.68 -2.83
C GLU A 15 9.58 7.03 -4.13
N LYS A 16 9.88 8.21 -4.68
CA LYS A 16 9.22 8.67 -5.90
C LYS A 16 9.56 7.73 -7.05
N GLY A 17 8.53 7.23 -7.73
CA GLY A 17 8.63 6.26 -8.81
C GLY A 17 8.29 4.82 -8.38
N ASP A 18 8.20 4.55 -7.09
CA ASP A 18 7.84 3.23 -6.56
C ASP A 18 6.40 2.85 -6.93
N VAL A 19 6.20 1.56 -7.19
CA VAL A 19 4.87 0.99 -7.43
C VAL A 19 4.33 0.43 -6.12
N VAL A 20 3.27 1.04 -5.62
CA VAL A 20 2.57 0.64 -4.40
C VAL A 20 1.27 -0.06 -4.79
N MET A 21 1.04 -1.26 -4.24
CA MET A 21 -0.21 -1.99 -4.40
C MET A 21 -0.97 -2.04 -3.07
N PHE A 22 -2.20 -1.56 -3.09
CA PHE A 22 -3.17 -1.81 -2.03
C PHE A 22 -3.99 -3.02 -2.41
N ALA A 23 -4.18 -3.94 -1.47
CA ALA A 23 -5.07 -5.08 -1.64
C ALA A 23 -5.98 -5.19 -0.41
N SER A 24 -7.24 -5.53 -0.64
CA SER A 24 -8.21 -5.82 0.43
C SER A 24 -9.05 -7.03 0.05
N VAL A 25 -9.46 -7.79 1.06
CA VAL A 25 -10.36 -8.93 0.92
C VAL A 25 -11.66 -8.67 1.66
N GLY A 26 -12.78 -8.90 0.97
CA GLY A 26 -14.13 -8.82 1.52
C GLY A 26 -14.73 -10.20 1.75
N ALA A 27 -15.69 -10.29 2.68
CA ALA A 27 -16.45 -11.52 2.91
C ALA A 27 -17.13 -11.98 1.60
N GLY A 28 -17.17 -13.29 1.35
CA GLY A 28 -17.67 -13.85 0.09
C GLY A 28 -16.62 -13.97 -1.01
N MET A 29 -15.32 -13.90 -0.67
CA MET A 29 -14.17 -14.10 -1.57
C MET A 29 -13.96 -12.99 -2.60
N ASN A 30 -14.36 -11.75 -2.30
CA ASN A 30 -14.05 -10.61 -3.15
C ASN A 30 -12.65 -10.05 -2.84
N ILE A 31 -11.86 -9.79 -3.88
CA ILE A 31 -10.55 -9.13 -3.77
C ILE A 31 -10.62 -7.81 -4.53
N ASN A 32 -10.22 -6.73 -3.86
CA ASN A 32 -9.96 -5.44 -4.50
C ASN A 32 -8.46 -5.16 -4.46
N ALA A 33 -7.89 -4.75 -5.60
CA ALA A 33 -6.51 -4.32 -5.70
C ALA A 33 -6.40 -3.00 -6.47
N ILE A 34 -5.62 -2.07 -5.96
CA ILE A 34 -5.34 -0.78 -6.59
C ILE A 34 -3.83 -0.61 -6.66
N VAL A 35 -3.33 -0.31 -7.86
CA VAL A 35 -1.91 -0.05 -8.12
C VAL A 35 -1.71 1.44 -8.34
N TYR A 36 -0.75 2.02 -7.64
CA TYR A 36 -0.40 3.43 -7.71
C TYR A 36 1.11 3.60 -7.82
N ARG A 37 1.55 4.62 -8.54
CA ARG A 37 2.97 5.01 -8.61
C ARG A 37 3.18 6.24 -7.74
N TYR A 38 4.00 6.12 -6.69
CA TYR A 38 4.27 7.15 -5.68
C TYR A 38 5.15 8.29 -6.21
#